data_AF-A0A1C7ICW3-F1
#
_entry.id   AF-A0A1C7ICW3-F1
#
_cell.length_a   1.000
_cell.length_b   1.000
_cell.length_c   1.000
_cell.angle_alpha   90.00
_cell.angle_beta   90.00
_cell.angle_gamma   90.00
#
_symmetry.space_group_name_H-M   'P 1'
#
loop_
_entity.id
_entity.type
_entity.pdbx_description
1 polymer ?
#
loop_
_entity_poly.entity_id
_entity_poly.type
_entity_poly.pdbx_seq_one_letter_code
_entity_poly.pdbx_strand_id
1 'polypeptide(L)'
;MIINRIGAEFEYDGTTYVIGAPIVGTPESEYEGLYGTITEIRDGEDKETENETPDIYCSFEVPALPCEVKKLEEIFSDLYDEPKTIDDIILDLVIMAPSMVETLDDLKECRQHPRIHILLEDWAVDGEQGNSSEVYTDFNDAKRILVQKLKEEQESGCIPQWADDEKFKEHSTDSLYECYIDGEYCESHYHIAIVSQQLCVSNRFVREMGWLYQASCQLEDFVSQVSDWDELDQLTDEQYNRMVQDPRFPERLQNKLGKNDSYWEAYWETVSEVAHEFVNEYLQEEA
;
A
#
# COMPACT_ATOMS: atom_id res chain seq x y z
N MET A 1 -24.24 -3.60 -24.27
CA MET A 1 -23.04 -4.46 -24.34
C MET A 1 -23.01 -5.36 -23.11
N ILE A 2 -22.69 -6.64 -23.27
CA ILE A 2 -22.52 -7.60 -22.14
C ILE A 2 -21.11 -8.18 -22.17
N ILE A 3 -20.42 -8.16 -21.04
CA ILE A 3 -19.06 -8.67 -20.86
C ILE A 3 -19.08 -9.66 -19.69
N ASN A 4 -18.88 -10.95 -19.96
CA ASN A 4 -18.98 -12.02 -18.95
C ASN A 4 -17.92 -13.12 -19.10
N ARG A 5 -16.90 -12.88 -19.93
CA ARG A 5 -15.78 -13.81 -20.09
C ARG A 5 -14.71 -13.48 -19.06
N ILE A 6 -14.34 -14.44 -18.22
CA ILE A 6 -13.22 -14.32 -17.26
C ILE A 6 -11.97 -13.74 -17.97
N GLY A 7 -11.38 -12.72 -17.34
CA GLY A 7 -10.22 -11.99 -17.87
C GLY A 7 -10.55 -10.94 -18.93
N ALA A 8 -11.82 -10.74 -19.30
CA ALA A 8 -12.20 -9.62 -20.16
C ALA A 8 -12.14 -8.32 -19.38
N GLU A 9 -11.55 -7.30 -20.00
CA GLU A 9 -11.36 -5.96 -19.43
C GLU A 9 -12.46 -5.00 -19.93
N PHE A 10 -12.82 -4.05 -19.08
CA PHE A 10 -13.75 -2.97 -19.36
C PHE A 10 -13.25 -1.70 -18.68
N GLU A 11 -12.98 -0.65 -19.47
CA GLU A 11 -12.51 0.63 -18.95
C GLU A 11 -13.69 1.59 -18.77
N TYR A 12 -13.81 2.16 -17.57
CA TYR A 12 -14.78 3.20 -17.24
C TYR A 12 -14.16 4.23 -16.30
N ASP A 13 -14.23 5.50 -16.69
CA ASP A 13 -13.72 6.65 -15.93
C ASP A 13 -12.27 6.46 -15.41
N GLY A 14 -11.40 5.92 -16.27
CA GLY A 14 -9.99 5.65 -15.95
C GLY A 14 -9.75 4.45 -15.04
N THR A 15 -10.79 3.68 -14.69
CA THR A 15 -10.69 2.42 -13.94
C THR A 15 -10.92 1.24 -14.86
N THR A 16 -10.04 0.24 -14.80
CA THR A 16 -10.18 -1.01 -15.57
C THR A 16 -10.81 -2.08 -14.68
N TYR A 17 -12.00 -2.53 -15.06
CA TYR A 17 -12.70 -3.65 -14.43
C TYR A 17 -12.42 -4.93 -15.20
N VAL A 18 -12.15 -6.02 -14.50
CA VAL A 18 -11.83 -7.32 -15.11
C VAL A 18 -12.80 -8.37 -14.61
N ILE A 19 -13.44 -9.11 -15.51
CA ILE A 19 -14.34 -10.20 -15.12
C ILE A 19 -13.54 -11.29 -14.39
N GLY A 20 -14.00 -11.65 -13.20
CA GLY A 20 -13.36 -12.59 -12.29
C GLY A 20 -12.36 -11.94 -11.32
N ALA A 21 -12.10 -10.63 -11.42
CA ALA A 21 -11.23 -9.95 -10.48
C ALA A 21 -11.89 -9.76 -9.11
N PRO A 22 -11.10 -9.78 -8.02
CA PRO A 22 -11.58 -9.50 -6.68
C PRO A 22 -11.96 -8.03 -6.53
N ILE A 23 -13.00 -7.79 -5.74
CA ILE A 23 -13.51 -6.46 -5.42
C ILE A 23 -13.85 -6.35 -3.93
N VAL A 24 -14.01 -5.12 -3.46
CA VAL A 24 -14.62 -4.81 -2.17
C VAL A 24 -15.74 -3.79 -2.36
N GLY A 25 -16.85 -3.95 -1.63
CA GLY A 25 -17.92 -2.96 -1.59
C GLY A 25 -17.48 -1.67 -0.90
N THR A 26 -17.79 -0.51 -1.48
CA THR A 26 -17.44 0.81 -0.92
C THR A 26 -18.54 1.32 0.03
N PRO A 27 -18.32 2.43 0.76
CA PRO A 27 -19.36 3.05 1.58
C PRO A 27 -20.57 3.58 0.80
N GLU A 28 -20.53 3.59 -0.53
CA GLU A 28 -21.68 3.96 -1.38
C GLU A 28 -22.69 2.81 -1.56
N SER A 29 -22.45 1.66 -0.92
CA SER A 29 -23.32 0.48 -0.98
C SER A 29 -23.66 -0.08 0.39
N GLU A 30 -24.83 -0.73 0.48
CA GLU A 30 -25.24 -1.58 1.59
C GLU A 30 -24.30 -2.79 1.81
N TYR A 31 -23.51 -3.15 0.80
CA TYR A 31 -22.50 -4.22 0.85
C TYR A 31 -21.09 -3.68 1.20
N GLU A 32 -21.00 -2.49 1.81
CA GLU A 32 -19.74 -1.89 2.27
C GLU A 32 -18.86 -2.89 3.03
N GLY A 33 -17.62 -3.04 2.58
CA GLY A 33 -16.60 -3.91 3.20
C GLY A 33 -16.72 -5.38 2.85
N LEU A 34 -17.72 -5.79 2.06
CA LEU A 34 -17.81 -7.18 1.59
C LEU A 34 -16.86 -7.43 0.43
N TYR A 35 -16.17 -8.56 0.50
CA TYR A 35 -15.30 -9.04 -0.55
C TYR A 35 -16.08 -9.91 -1.53
N GLY A 36 -15.79 -9.76 -2.82
CA GLY A 36 -16.47 -10.50 -3.86
C GLY A 36 -15.70 -10.55 -5.16
N THR A 37 -16.38 -10.96 -6.23
CA THR A 37 -15.82 -11.01 -7.58
C THR A 37 -16.79 -10.41 -8.59
N ILE A 38 -16.23 -9.76 -9.62
CA ILE A 38 -17.02 -9.31 -10.77
C ILE A 38 -17.37 -10.53 -11.62
N THR A 39 -18.65 -10.75 -11.85
CA THR A 39 -19.16 -11.87 -12.64
C THR A 39 -19.55 -11.46 -14.05
N GLU A 40 -20.09 -10.26 -14.22
CA GLU A 40 -20.56 -9.73 -15.50
C GLU A 40 -20.63 -8.20 -15.45
N ILE A 41 -20.42 -7.54 -16.58
CA ILE A 41 -20.63 -6.10 -16.74
C ILE A 41 -21.59 -5.88 -17.91
N ARG A 42 -22.60 -5.06 -17.68
CA ARG A 42 -23.54 -4.63 -18.72
C ARG A 42 -23.51 -3.11 -18.88
N ASP A 43 -23.56 -2.65 -20.12
CA ASP A 43 -23.55 -1.23 -20.46
C ASP A 43 -24.53 -0.92 -21.60
N GLY A 44 -24.98 0.33 -21.72
CA GLY A 44 -25.98 0.76 -22.71
C GLY A 44 -27.33 0.05 -22.55
N GLU A 45 -27.92 -0.38 -23.66
CA GLU A 45 -29.28 -0.98 -23.70
C GLU A 45 -29.40 -2.35 -23.01
N ASP A 46 -28.28 -2.99 -22.67
CA ASP A 46 -28.28 -4.30 -22.00
C ASP A 46 -28.33 -4.17 -20.46
N LYS A 47 -28.33 -2.95 -19.92
CA LYS A 47 -28.45 -2.70 -18.48
C LYS A 47 -29.82 -3.09 -17.93
N GLU A 48 -29.83 -3.50 -16.68
CA GLU A 48 -31.05 -3.74 -15.89
C GLU A 48 -31.42 -2.55 -15.01
N THR A 49 -30.46 -1.65 -14.71
CA THR A 49 -30.74 -0.41 -13.99
C THR A 49 -30.89 0.79 -14.94
N GLU A 50 -31.64 1.79 -14.48
CA GLU A 50 -31.83 3.07 -15.17
C GLU A 50 -30.67 4.07 -14.89
N ASN A 51 -29.63 3.65 -14.17
CA ASN A 51 -28.49 4.51 -13.85
C ASN A 51 -27.71 4.85 -15.12
N GLU A 52 -27.02 5.99 -15.16
CA GLU A 52 -26.19 6.35 -16.33
C GLU A 52 -24.93 5.48 -16.42
N THR A 53 -24.43 5.01 -15.29
CA THR A 53 -23.26 4.13 -15.16
C THR A 53 -23.53 2.72 -15.70
N PRO A 54 -22.49 1.93 -16.02
CA PRO A 54 -22.61 0.50 -16.28
C PRO A 54 -23.10 -0.27 -15.04
N ASP A 55 -23.75 -1.40 -15.26
CA ASP A 55 -24.15 -2.35 -14.24
C ASP A 55 -23.04 -3.38 -14.02
N ILE A 56 -22.47 -3.42 -12.82
CA ILE A 56 -21.42 -4.37 -12.45
C ILE A 56 -22.06 -5.46 -11.59
N TYR A 57 -22.21 -6.67 -12.14
CA TYR A 57 -22.73 -7.82 -11.43
C TYR A 57 -21.63 -8.45 -10.58
N CYS A 58 -21.89 -8.54 -9.29
CA CYS A 58 -20.95 -9.01 -8.29
C CYS A 58 -21.49 -10.25 -7.58
N SER A 59 -20.58 -11.12 -7.15
CA SER A 59 -20.91 -12.16 -6.16
C SER A 59 -20.03 -11.96 -4.94
N PHE A 60 -20.65 -11.62 -3.81
CA PHE A 60 -20.00 -11.41 -2.53
C PHE A 60 -19.89 -12.71 -1.73
N GLU A 61 -18.83 -12.80 -0.94
CA GLU A 61 -18.63 -13.89 0.00
C GLU A 61 -19.40 -13.62 1.30
N VAL A 62 -19.87 -14.69 1.96
CA VAL A 62 -20.44 -14.57 3.30
C VAL A 62 -19.33 -14.09 4.25
N PRO A 63 -19.54 -13.02 5.04
CA PRO A 63 -18.50 -12.50 5.91
C PRO A 63 -18.04 -13.54 6.92
N ALA A 64 -16.73 -13.71 7.07
CA ALA A 64 -16.17 -14.63 8.05
C ALA A 64 -16.22 -14.05 9.47
N LEU A 65 -16.22 -12.72 9.62
CA LEU A 65 -16.25 -12.07 10.94
C LEU A 65 -17.69 -11.91 11.43
N PRO A 66 -18.02 -12.39 12.65
CA PRO A 66 -19.38 -12.27 13.18
C PRO A 66 -19.89 -10.83 13.35
N CYS A 67 -19.00 -9.85 13.49
CA CYS A 67 -19.40 -8.44 13.55
C CYS A 67 -19.85 -7.89 12.19
N GLU A 68 -19.24 -8.36 11.10
CA GLU A 68 -19.61 -7.99 9.74
C GLU A 68 -20.96 -8.62 9.36
N VAL A 69 -21.19 -9.89 9.74
CA VAL A 69 -22.50 -10.55 9.57
C VAL A 69 -23.60 -9.75 10.25
N LYS A 70 -23.41 -9.36 11.52
CA LYS A 70 -24.39 -8.56 12.27
C LYS A 70 -24.63 -7.19 11.64
N LYS A 71 -23.56 -6.50 11.20
CA LYS A 71 -23.68 -5.20 10.53
C LYS A 71 -24.54 -5.33 9.27
N LEU A 72 -24.31 -6.38 8.47
CA LEU A 72 -25.07 -6.62 7.25
C LEU A 72 -26.54 -6.96 7.56
N GLU A 73 -26.80 -7.83 8.53
CA GLU A 73 -28.16 -8.14 9.01
C GLU A 73 -28.90 -6.89 9.50
N GLU A 74 -28.24 -5.99 10.23
CA GLU A 74 -28.80 -4.71 10.68
C GLU A 74 -29.15 -3.80 9.50
N ILE A 75 -28.21 -3.58 8.56
CA ILE A 75 -28.44 -2.74 7.37
C ILE A 75 -29.64 -3.24 6.58
N PHE A 76 -29.70 -4.54 6.29
CA PHE A 76 -30.79 -5.12 5.51
C PHE A 76 -32.09 -5.20 6.31
N SER A 77 -32.03 -5.41 7.62
CA SER A 77 -33.24 -5.37 8.45
C SER A 77 -33.89 -4.00 8.43
N ASP A 78 -33.07 -2.95 8.54
CA ASP A 78 -33.53 -1.56 8.49
C ASP A 78 -34.05 -1.20 7.09
N LEU A 79 -33.36 -1.64 6.03
CA LEU A 79 -33.76 -1.38 4.64
C LEU A 79 -35.14 -1.98 4.30
N TYR A 80 -35.44 -3.17 4.82
CA TYR A 80 -36.70 -3.86 4.57
C TYR A 80 -37.75 -3.67 5.69
N ASP A 81 -37.44 -2.94 6.75
CA ASP A 81 -38.27 -2.76 7.96
C ASP A 81 -38.75 -4.11 8.56
N GLU A 82 -37.90 -5.14 8.46
CA GLU A 82 -38.17 -6.49 8.98
C GLU A 82 -36.87 -7.20 9.37
N PRO A 83 -36.84 -8.06 10.40
CA PRO A 83 -35.62 -8.78 10.77
C PRO A 83 -35.10 -9.66 9.63
N LYS A 84 -33.84 -9.44 9.23
CA LYS A 84 -33.08 -10.22 8.25
C LYS A 84 -31.97 -10.98 8.94
N THR A 85 -31.75 -12.21 8.48
CA THR A 85 -30.58 -13.01 8.78
C THR A 85 -29.67 -13.09 7.56
N ILE A 86 -28.42 -13.54 7.73
CA ILE A 86 -27.48 -13.70 6.61
C ILE A 86 -28.03 -14.60 5.50
N ASP A 87 -28.87 -15.59 5.84
CA ASP A 87 -29.50 -16.49 4.86
C ASP A 87 -30.62 -15.80 4.05
N ASP A 88 -31.11 -14.65 4.51
CA ASP A 88 -32.14 -13.85 3.83
C ASP A 88 -31.55 -12.80 2.87
N ILE A 89 -30.22 -12.60 2.91
CA ILE A 89 -29.52 -11.56 2.13
C ILE A 89 -28.94 -12.18 0.86
N ILE A 90 -29.24 -11.56 -0.29
CA ILE A 90 -28.72 -12.00 -1.59
C ILE A 90 -27.28 -11.51 -1.71
N LEU A 91 -26.35 -12.44 -1.92
CA LEU A 91 -24.94 -12.13 -2.13
C LEU A 91 -24.48 -12.44 -3.55
N ASP A 92 -25.27 -13.19 -4.32
CA ASP A 92 -25.00 -13.55 -5.70
C ASP A 92 -25.69 -12.61 -6.70
N LEU A 93 -24.99 -12.32 -7.80
CA LEU A 93 -25.47 -11.47 -8.90
C LEU A 93 -26.01 -10.11 -8.46
N VAL A 94 -25.41 -9.52 -7.43
CA VAL A 94 -25.74 -8.18 -6.93
C VAL A 94 -25.30 -7.15 -7.97
N ILE A 95 -26.21 -6.25 -8.35
CA ILE A 95 -25.90 -5.18 -9.30
C ILE A 95 -25.33 -3.98 -8.55
N MET A 96 -24.11 -3.59 -8.90
CA MET A 96 -23.38 -2.48 -8.32
C MET A 96 -23.10 -1.40 -9.36
N ALA A 97 -23.09 -0.14 -8.95
CA ALA A 97 -22.52 0.93 -9.75
C ALA A 97 -20.98 0.94 -9.61
N PRO A 98 -20.23 1.54 -10.56
CA PRO A 98 -18.78 1.70 -10.46
C PRO A 98 -18.30 2.31 -9.15
N SER A 99 -19.02 3.30 -8.60
CA SER A 99 -18.63 3.96 -7.35
C SER A 99 -18.89 3.12 -6.11
N MET A 100 -19.69 2.06 -6.23
CA MET A 100 -20.07 1.14 -5.16
C MET A 100 -19.08 -0.01 -4.96
N VAL A 101 -18.09 -0.16 -5.86
CA VAL A 101 -17.08 -1.21 -5.80
C VAL A 101 -15.68 -0.65 -6.04
N GLU A 102 -14.70 -1.16 -5.30
CA GLU A 102 -13.28 -0.91 -5.55
C GLU A 102 -12.63 -2.21 -6.02
N THR A 103 -11.85 -2.13 -7.09
CA THR A 103 -11.08 -3.28 -7.59
C THR A 103 -9.88 -3.54 -6.69
N LEU A 104 -9.64 -4.80 -6.37
CA LEU A 104 -8.49 -5.21 -5.57
C LEU A 104 -7.38 -5.69 -6.51
N ASP A 105 -6.15 -5.26 -6.22
CA ASP A 105 -4.96 -5.77 -6.91
C ASP A 105 -4.87 -7.29 -6.71
N ASP A 106 -4.52 -8.04 -7.77
CA ASP A 106 -4.17 -9.45 -7.61
C ASP A 106 -2.84 -9.55 -6.84
N LEU A 107 -2.94 -9.97 -5.57
CA LEU A 107 -1.79 -10.17 -4.69
C LEU A 107 -0.79 -11.21 -5.23
N LYS A 108 -1.18 -12.06 -6.18
CA LYS A 108 -0.28 -13.00 -6.88
C LYS A 108 0.45 -12.33 -8.04
N GLU A 109 -0.12 -11.28 -8.61
CA GLU A 109 0.50 -10.49 -9.69
C GLU A 109 1.31 -9.30 -9.17
N CYS A 110 1.31 -9.04 -7.86
CA CYS A 110 2.25 -8.14 -7.17
C CYS A 110 3.67 -8.36 -7.73
N ARG A 111 4.16 -7.49 -8.62
CA ARG A 111 5.48 -7.69 -9.26
C ARG A 111 6.61 -7.18 -8.39
N GLN A 112 6.32 -6.23 -7.50
CA GLN A 112 7.31 -5.57 -6.67
C GLN A 112 7.24 -6.09 -5.24
N HIS A 113 8.40 -6.54 -4.76
CA HIS A 113 8.56 -7.12 -3.43
C HIS A 113 9.78 -6.48 -2.74
N PRO A 114 9.73 -5.16 -2.44
CA PRO A 114 10.81 -4.51 -1.71
C PRO A 114 11.04 -5.21 -0.38
N ARG A 115 12.31 -5.29 0.02
CA ARG A 115 12.69 -5.81 1.32
C ARG A 115 12.47 -4.73 2.37
N ILE A 116 11.80 -5.10 3.45
CA ILE A 116 11.67 -4.31 4.68
C ILE A 116 12.32 -5.05 5.85
N HIS A 117 12.61 -4.30 6.90
CA HIS A 117 13.22 -4.78 8.13
C HIS A 117 12.34 -4.42 9.32
N ILE A 118 11.91 -5.42 10.07
CA ILE A 118 11.05 -5.24 11.25
C ILE A 118 11.92 -5.46 12.49
N LEU A 119 12.08 -4.43 13.31
CA LEU A 119 12.67 -4.52 14.62
C LEU A 119 11.58 -4.98 15.60
N LEU A 120 11.74 -6.18 16.13
CA LEU A 120 10.88 -6.77 17.14
C LEU A 120 11.56 -6.67 18.50
N GLU A 121 10.79 -6.33 19.51
CA GLU A 121 11.21 -6.32 20.91
C GLU A 121 10.13 -7.01 21.73
N ASP A 122 10.52 -7.97 22.57
CA ASP A 122 9.66 -8.78 23.43
C ASP A 122 10.36 -8.96 24.77
N TRP A 123 9.65 -8.75 25.88
CA TRP A 123 10.22 -8.87 27.21
C TRP A 123 9.20 -9.35 28.22
N ALA A 124 9.70 -10.03 29.25
CA ALA A 124 8.97 -10.32 30.47
C ALA A 124 9.85 -10.11 31.70
N VAL A 125 9.30 -9.46 32.73
CA VAL A 125 9.96 -9.22 34.02
C VAL A 125 8.92 -9.37 35.13
N ASP A 126 9.17 -10.29 36.07
CA ASP A 126 8.30 -10.55 37.23
C ASP A 126 6.81 -10.80 36.87
N GLY A 127 6.58 -11.39 35.70
CA GLY A 127 5.23 -11.68 35.17
C GLY A 127 4.53 -10.50 34.49
N GLU A 128 5.14 -9.31 34.45
CA GLU A 128 4.78 -8.28 33.48
C GLU A 128 5.42 -8.61 32.12
N GLN A 129 4.72 -8.30 31.03
CA GLN A 129 5.17 -8.58 29.68
C GLN A 129 4.84 -7.44 28.73
N GLY A 130 5.68 -7.24 27.73
CA GLY A 130 5.47 -6.23 26.70
C GLY A 130 6.12 -6.63 25.39
N ASN A 131 5.53 -6.18 24.28
CA ASN A 131 6.13 -6.30 22.97
C ASN A 131 5.96 -5.01 22.16
N SER A 132 6.87 -4.81 21.21
CA SER A 132 6.78 -3.73 20.24
C SER A 132 7.38 -4.15 18.89
N SER A 133 6.96 -3.46 17.83
CA SER A 133 7.50 -3.64 16.49
C SER A 133 7.66 -2.31 15.78
N GLU A 134 8.80 -2.10 15.14
CA GLU A 134 9.10 -0.92 14.32
C GLU A 134 9.55 -1.35 12.92
N VAL A 135 9.15 -0.63 11.88
CA VAL A 135 9.39 -1.00 10.48
C VAL A 135 10.35 -0.01 9.81
N TYR A 136 11.34 -0.56 9.12
CA TYR A 136 12.40 0.17 8.44
C TYR A 136 12.57 -0.33 7.00
N THR A 137 12.91 0.58 6.08
CA THR A 137 13.26 0.23 4.69
C THR A 137 14.76 -0.01 4.51
N ASP A 138 15.59 0.42 5.46
CA ASP A 138 17.04 0.19 5.49
C ASP A 138 17.45 -0.65 6.72
N PHE A 139 18.34 -1.62 6.50
CA PHE A 139 18.80 -2.52 7.55
C PHE A 139 19.65 -1.81 8.61
N ASN A 140 20.50 -0.85 8.20
CA ASN A 140 21.40 -0.16 9.12
C ASN A 140 20.64 0.79 10.04
N ASP A 141 19.56 1.39 9.55
CA ASP A 141 18.65 2.18 10.40
C ASP A 141 18.01 1.30 11.47
N ALA A 142 17.46 0.14 11.10
CA ALA A 142 16.94 -0.83 12.08
C ALA A 142 18.04 -1.30 13.06
N LYS A 143 19.24 -1.59 12.56
CA LYS A 143 20.37 -2.03 13.38
C LYS A 143 20.85 -0.97 14.35
N ARG A 144 20.84 0.29 13.94
CA ARG A 144 21.18 1.43 14.80
C ARG A 144 20.23 1.50 15.99
N ILE A 145 18.93 1.36 15.76
CA ILE A 145 17.92 1.39 16.83
C ILE A 145 18.00 0.15 17.71
N LEU A 146 18.20 -1.06 17.14
CA LEU A 146 18.45 -2.27 17.92
C LEU A 146 19.62 -2.08 18.90
N VAL A 147 20.76 -1.60 18.40
CA VAL A 147 21.96 -1.39 19.23
C VAL A 147 21.73 -0.32 20.29
N GLN A 148 20.95 0.72 19.98
CA GLN A 148 20.60 1.75 20.96
C GLN A 148 19.75 1.17 22.09
N LYS A 149 18.63 0.51 21.76
CA LYS A 149 17.73 -0.10 22.76
C LYS A 149 18.43 -1.14 23.62
N LEU A 150 19.22 -2.02 23.00
CA LEU A 150 19.98 -3.05 23.73
C LEU A 150 20.97 -2.44 24.73
N LYS A 151 21.64 -1.33 24.37
CA LYS A 151 22.52 -0.63 25.32
C LYS A 151 21.76 -0.05 26.50
N GLU A 152 20.62 0.58 26.24
CA GLU A 152 19.77 1.15 27.30
C GLU A 152 19.33 0.05 28.28
N GLU A 153 18.95 -1.13 27.77
CA GLU A 153 18.56 -2.29 28.58
C GLU A 153 19.74 -2.92 29.34
N GLN A 154 20.91 -3.02 28.73
CA GLN A 154 22.12 -3.51 29.39
C GLN A 154 22.67 -2.56 30.47
N GLU A 155 22.46 -1.26 30.32
CA GLU A 155 22.94 -0.26 31.29
C GLU A 155 21.98 -0.05 32.45
N SER A 156 20.66 -0.05 32.19
CA SER A 156 19.66 0.39 33.16
C SER A 156 18.34 -0.36 33.15
N GLY A 157 18.18 -1.35 32.26
CA GLY A 157 16.94 -2.09 32.10
C GLY A 157 16.86 -3.38 32.92
N CYS A 158 16.25 -4.40 32.35
CA CYS A 158 15.99 -5.67 33.04
C CYS A 158 17.20 -6.60 33.10
N ILE A 159 18.07 -6.56 32.10
CA ILE A 159 19.20 -7.51 31.92
C ILE A 159 20.13 -7.56 33.16
N PRO A 160 20.53 -6.42 33.77
CA PRO A 160 21.40 -6.45 34.95
C PRO A 160 20.81 -7.18 36.16
N GLN A 161 19.48 -7.34 36.24
CA GLN A 161 18.81 -8.03 37.35
C GLN A 161 19.06 -9.54 37.32
N TRP A 162 19.37 -10.08 36.14
CA TRP A 162 19.54 -11.51 35.89
C TRP A 162 21.00 -11.93 35.72
N ALA A 163 21.92 -10.97 35.54
CA ALA A 163 23.30 -11.23 35.13
C ALA A 163 24.09 -12.13 36.11
N ASP A 164 23.74 -12.10 37.40
CA ASP A 164 24.39 -12.91 38.44
C ASP A 164 23.66 -14.24 38.73
N ASP A 165 22.56 -14.55 38.03
CA ASP A 165 21.81 -15.80 38.22
C ASP A 165 22.47 -16.99 37.51
N GLU A 166 22.61 -18.12 38.20
CA GLU A 166 23.25 -19.33 37.66
C GLU A 166 22.50 -19.93 36.46
N LYS A 167 21.22 -19.65 36.32
CA LYS A 167 20.35 -20.10 35.23
C LYS A 167 20.29 -19.10 34.08
N PHE A 168 20.97 -17.94 34.17
CA PHE A 168 21.01 -16.96 33.10
C PHE A 168 21.54 -17.57 31.80
N LYS A 169 20.83 -17.32 30.71
CA LYS A 169 21.19 -17.70 29.34
C LYS A 169 21.22 -16.45 28.48
N GLU A 170 22.18 -16.40 27.58
CA GLU A 170 22.36 -15.31 26.63
C GLU A 170 22.72 -15.90 25.26
N HIS A 171 22.13 -15.32 24.22
CA HIS A 171 22.38 -15.68 22.83
C HIS A 171 22.31 -14.41 21.96
N SER A 172 23.20 -14.32 20.96
CA SER A 172 23.20 -13.20 20.03
C SER A 172 23.70 -13.58 18.64
N THR A 173 23.27 -12.78 17.67
CA THR A 173 23.74 -12.78 16.28
C THR A 173 23.88 -11.33 15.79
N ASP A 174 24.25 -11.14 14.53
CA ASP A 174 24.34 -9.80 13.92
C ASP A 174 22.99 -9.05 13.88
N SER A 175 21.86 -9.74 14.04
CA SER A 175 20.53 -9.13 13.98
C SER A 175 19.62 -9.51 15.14
N LEU A 176 20.15 -10.12 16.20
CA LEU A 176 19.35 -10.58 17.33
C LEU A 176 20.18 -10.56 18.62
N TYR A 177 19.52 -10.22 19.71
CA TYR A 177 19.98 -10.45 21.06
C TYR A 177 18.84 -11.04 21.88
N GLU A 178 19.14 -12.04 22.70
CA GLU A 178 18.20 -12.66 23.60
C GLU A 178 18.89 -13.06 24.91
N CYS A 179 18.24 -12.78 26.04
CA CYS A 179 18.63 -13.34 27.33
C CYS A 179 17.41 -13.71 28.18
N TYR A 180 17.56 -14.70 29.05
CA TYR A 180 16.47 -15.19 29.90
C TYR A 180 17.00 -16.02 31.08
N ILE A 181 16.12 -16.32 32.04
CA ILE A 181 16.36 -17.30 33.11
C ILE A 181 15.82 -18.67 32.70
N ASP A 182 16.67 -19.70 32.71
CA ASP A 182 16.29 -21.06 32.29
C ASP A 182 15.15 -21.62 33.16
N GLY A 183 14.04 -22.01 32.51
CA GLY A 183 12.80 -22.47 33.17
C GLY A 183 11.81 -21.36 33.54
N GLU A 184 12.13 -20.09 33.32
CA GLU A 184 11.34 -18.91 33.73
C GLU A 184 11.11 -17.94 32.56
N TYR A 185 11.18 -18.41 31.31
CA TYR A 185 11.10 -17.56 30.10
C TYR A 185 9.85 -16.66 30.06
N CYS A 186 8.67 -17.17 30.47
CA CYS A 186 7.44 -16.37 30.49
C CYS A 186 7.44 -15.24 31.54
N GLU A 187 8.38 -15.27 32.49
CA GLU A 187 8.48 -14.33 33.59
C GLU A 187 9.77 -13.50 33.54
N SER A 188 10.80 -13.96 32.82
CA SER A 188 12.14 -13.37 32.78
C SER A 188 12.82 -13.63 31.44
N HIS A 189 12.56 -12.76 30.46
CA HIS A 189 13.30 -12.72 29.20
C HIS A 189 13.39 -11.30 28.64
N TYR A 190 14.39 -11.07 27.82
CA TYR A 190 14.50 -9.93 26.93
C TYR A 190 14.96 -10.41 25.57
N HIS A 191 14.21 -10.06 24.52
CA HIS A 191 14.44 -10.44 23.14
C HIS A 191 14.32 -9.21 22.25
N ILE A 192 15.35 -8.95 21.44
CA ILE A 192 15.32 -7.91 20.41
C ILE A 192 15.93 -8.43 19.11
N ALA A 193 15.20 -8.30 18.00
CA ALA A 193 15.61 -8.91 16.73
C ALA A 193 15.16 -8.11 15.51
N ILE A 194 15.94 -8.18 14.44
CA ILE A 194 15.56 -7.65 13.12
C ILE A 194 15.16 -8.82 12.23
N VAL A 195 13.91 -8.80 11.77
CA VAL A 195 13.35 -9.76 10.82
C VAL A 195 13.21 -9.07 9.46
N SER A 196 13.86 -9.61 8.43
CA SER A 196 13.75 -9.08 7.07
C SER A 196 12.64 -9.81 6.30
N GLN A 197 11.73 -9.06 5.70
CA GLN A 197 10.60 -9.61 4.94
C GLN A 197 10.44 -8.92 3.59
N GLN A 198 9.81 -9.61 2.65
CA GLN A 198 9.36 -9.01 1.40
C GLN A 198 7.95 -8.47 1.57
N LEU A 199 7.75 -7.19 1.26
CA LEU A 199 6.44 -6.55 1.29
C LEU A 199 5.81 -6.62 -0.09
N CYS A 200 4.64 -7.26 -0.25
CA CYS A 200 3.84 -7.08 -1.48
C CYS A 200 3.24 -5.68 -1.45
N VAL A 201 3.66 -4.86 -2.41
CA VAL A 201 3.24 -3.47 -2.53
C VAL A 201 2.25 -3.34 -3.69
N SER A 202 1.14 -2.62 -3.45
CA SER A 202 0.16 -2.31 -4.48
C SER A 202 0.75 -1.37 -5.53
N ASN A 203 0.22 -1.41 -6.75
CA ASN A 203 0.64 -0.47 -7.80
C ASN A 203 0.37 0.99 -7.39
N ARG A 204 -0.70 1.21 -6.62
CA ARG A 204 -1.02 2.51 -6.02
C ARG A 204 0.13 3.00 -5.13
N PHE A 205 0.58 2.19 -4.18
CA PHE A 205 1.67 2.55 -3.27
C PHE A 205 2.96 2.87 -4.03
N VAL A 206 3.30 2.07 -5.04
CA VAL A 206 4.48 2.30 -5.91
C VAL A 206 4.39 3.65 -6.62
N ARG A 207 3.22 3.98 -7.19
CA ARG A 207 3.00 5.26 -7.87
C ARG A 207 3.09 6.45 -6.91
N GLU A 208 2.53 6.32 -5.71
CA GLU A 208 2.61 7.36 -4.67
C GLU A 208 4.07 7.64 -4.28
N MET A 209 4.88 6.59 -4.06
CA MET A 209 6.31 6.75 -3.76
C MET A 209 7.09 7.35 -4.94
N GLY A 210 6.81 6.89 -6.17
CA GLY A 210 7.41 7.45 -7.37
C GLY A 210 7.08 8.94 -7.56
N TRP A 211 5.84 9.33 -7.27
CA TRP A 211 5.40 10.73 -7.29
C TRP A 211 6.14 11.58 -6.26
N LEU A 212 6.25 11.11 -5.00
CA LEU A 212 6.95 11.84 -3.94
C LEU A 212 8.42 12.12 -4.32
N TYR A 213 9.11 11.11 -4.85
CA TYR A 213 10.48 11.26 -5.34
C TYR A 213 10.56 12.28 -6.50
N GLN A 214 9.71 12.10 -7.52
CA GLN A 214 9.70 12.99 -8.69
C GLN A 214 9.38 14.44 -8.32
N ALA A 215 8.42 14.65 -7.41
CA ALA A 215 8.05 15.97 -6.91
C ALA A 215 9.22 16.67 -6.19
N SER A 216 10.02 15.90 -5.43
CA SER A 216 11.24 16.42 -4.79
C SER A 216 12.25 16.90 -5.84
N CYS A 217 12.55 16.08 -6.86
CA CYS A 217 13.47 16.47 -7.93
C CYS A 217 12.98 17.70 -8.69
N GLN A 218 11.68 17.78 -8.99
CA GLN A 218 11.10 18.93 -9.68
C GLN A 218 11.19 20.22 -8.87
N LEU A 219 11.12 20.13 -7.53
CA LEU A 219 11.34 21.28 -6.66
C LEU A 219 12.81 21.70 -6.65
N GLU A 220 13.75 20.75 -6.67
CA GLU A 220 15.19 21.05 -6.82
C GLU A 220 15.48 21.74 -8.16
N ASP A 221 14.93 21.22 -9.26
CA ASP A 221 15.03 21.82 -10.60
C ASP A 221 14.44 23.23 -10.62
N PHE A 222 13.27 23.42 -9.99
CA PHE A 222 12.64 24.73 -9.86
C PHE A 222 13.56 25.73 -9.16
N VAL A 223 14.08 25.36 -7.98
CA VAL A 223 14.99 26.21 -7.20
C VAL A 223 16.24 26.56 -8.01
N SER A 224 16.83 25.57 -8.67
CA SER A 224 18.00 25.78 -9.52
C SER A 224 17.70 26.67 -10.72
N GLN A 225 16.50 26.57 -11.31
CA GLN A 225 16.14 27.33 -12.51
C GLN A 225 15.84 28.79 -12.20
N VAL A 226 15.25 29.08 -11.04
CA VAL A 226 14.86 30.44 -10.66
C VAL A 226 15.93 31.18 -9.87
N SER A 227 17.02 30.53 -9.43
CA SER A 227 18.02 31.12 -8.52
C SER A 227 18.58 32.47 -8.98
N ASP A 228 18.66 32.67 -10.29
CA ASP A 228 19.27 33.86 -10.91
C ASP A 228 18.21 34.84 -11.45
N TRP A 229 16.94 34.68 -11.08
CA TRP A 229 15.87 35.56 -11.54
C TRP A 229 15.82 36.84 -10.69
N ASP A 230 15.95 38.00 -11.34
CA ASP A 230 15.90 39.32 -10.70
C ASP A 230 14.57 39.55 -9.96
N GLU A 231 13.47 38.89 -10.36
CA GLU A 231 12.17 38.99 -9.71
C GLU A 231 12.17 38.47 -8.27
N LEU A 232 13.14 37.62 -7.89
CA LEU A 232 13.26 37.08 -6.54
C LEU A 232 13.67 38.14 -5.51
N ASP A 233 14.37 39.21 -5.92
CA ASP A 233 14.78 40.31 -5.04
C ASP A 233 13.57 41.05 -4.42
N GLN A 234 12.37 40.85 -4.99
CA GLN A 234 11.13 41.44 -4.50
C GLN A 234 10.46 40.60 -3.39
N LEU A 235 10.93 39.37 -3.17
CA LEU A 235 10.39 38.47 -2.15
C LEU A 235 11.10 38.67 -0.81
N THR A 236 10.34 38.54 0.28
CA THR A 236 10.96 38.36 1.60
C THR A 236 11.50 36.93 1.76
N ASP A 237 12.43 36.72 2.68
CA ASP A 237 12.96 35.38 2.99
C ASP A 237 11.85 34.37 3.30
N GLU A 238 10.80 34.79 4.02
CA GLU A 238 9.63 33.95 4.31
C GLU A 238 8.83 33.59 3.06
N GLN A 239 8.68 34.53 2.12
CA GLN A 239 7.98 34.28 0.86
C GLN A 239 8.79 33.36 -0.04
N TYR A 240 10.11 33.59 -0.11
CA TYR A 240 11.04 32.74 -0.86
C TYR A 240 11.03 31.30 -0.30
N ASN A 241 11.21 31.13 1.01
CA ASN A 241 11.19 29.81 1.66
C ASN A 241 9.87 29.06 1.45
N ARG A 242 8.74 29.76 1.45
CA ARG A 242 7.43 29.16 1.14
C ARG A 242 7.32 28.75 -0.32
N MET A 243 7.85 29.55 -1.24
CA MET A 243 7.79 29.30 -2.67
C MET A 243 8.61 28.07 -3.07
N VAL A 244 9.83 27.93 -2.55
CA VAL A 244 10.74 26.81 -2.87
C VAL A 244 10.29 25.46 -2.29
N GLN A 245 9.30 25.48 -1.39
CA GLN A 245 8.69 24.29 -0.80
C GLN A 245 7.22 24.13 -1.21
N ASP A 246 6.73 24.89 -2.19
CA ASP A 246 5.31 24.89 -2.56
C ASP A 246 4.93 23.58 -3.27
N PRO A 247 4.14 22.69 -2.63
CA PRO A 247 3.83 21.37 -3.19
C PRO A 247 2.96 21.43 -4.44
N ARG A 248 2.42 22.61 -4.79
CA ARG A 248 1.62 22.81 -6.01
C ARG A 248 2.47 22.96 -7.26
N PHE A 249 3.79 23.21 -7.14
CA PHE A 249 4.65 23.36 -8.30
C PHE A 249 4.76 22.07 -9.13
N PRO A 250 5.08 20.89 -8.54
CA PRO A 250 5.13 19.62 -9.27
C PRO A 250 3.86 19.33 -10.09
N GLU A 251 2.68 19.46 -9.48
CA GLU A 251 1.39 19.25 -10.15
C GLU A 251 1.18 20.21 -11.34
N ARG A 252 1.50 21.50 -11.15
CA ARG A 252 1.40 22.50 -12.21
C ARG A 252 2.37 22.26 -13.36
N LEU A 253 3.60 21.83 -13.04
CA LEU A 253 4.61 21.50 -14.02
C LEU A 253 4.14 20.29 -14.86
N GLN A 254 3.68 19.22 -14.21
CA GLN A 254 3.18 18.02 -14.87
C GLN A 254 1.99 18.30 -15.78
N ASN A 255 1.05 19.14 -15.35
CA ASN A 255 -0.08 19.55 -16.18
C ASN A 255 0.38 20.29 -17.45
N LYS A 256 1.40 21.15 -17.34
CA LYS A 256 1.99 21.83 -18.50
C LYS A 256 2.77 20.88 -19.42
N LEU A 257 3.58 19.98 -18.85
CA LEU A 257 4.32 18.97 -19.61
C LEU A 257 3.40 17.99 -20.33
N GLY A 258 2.31 17.57 -19.69
CA GLY A 258 1.28 16.70 -20.29
C GLY A 258 0.60 17.30 -21.52
N LYS A 259 0.73 18.62 -21.75
CA LYS A 259 0.18 19.35 -22.91
C LYS A 259 1.29 19.89 -23.84
N ASN A 260 2.54 19.47 -23.63
CA ASN A 260 3.67 19.93 -24.41
C ASN A 260 4.00 18.91 -25.50
N ASP A 261 3.44 19.11 -26.69
CA ASP A 261 3.63 18.20 -27.83
C ASP A 261 5.11 18.01 -28.16
N SER A 262 5.91 19.07 -28.20
CA SER A 262 7.34 18.99 -28.53
C SER A 262 8.14 18.17 -27.51
N TYR A 263 7.76 18.20 -26.23
CA TYR A 263 8.37 17.35 -25.21
C TYR A 263 8.09 15.86 -25.47
N TRP A 264 6.83 15.53 -25.77
CA TRP A 264 6.45 14.14 -26.03
C TRP A 264 6.97 13.60 -27.35
N GLU A 265 7.03 14.43 -28.39
CA GLU A 265 7.66 14.08 -29.67
C GLU A 265 9.13 13.70 -29.46
N ALA A 266 9.90 14.54 -28.77
CA ALA A 266 11.31 14.26 -28.48
C ALA A 266 11.49 13.00 -27.61
N TYR A 267 10.60 12.79 -26.63
CA TYR A 267 10.62 11.56 -25.82
C TYR A 267 10.41 10.31 -26.67
N TRP A 268 9.36 10.26 -27.50
CA TRP A 268 9.06 9.09 -28.31
C TRP A 268 10.06 8.84 -29.45
N GLU A 269 10.64 9.90 -30.01
CA GLU A 269 11.77 9.80 -30.95
C GLU A 269 12.95 9.10 -30.27
N THR A 270 13.33 9.56 -29.07
CA THR A 270 14.43 8.95 -28.29
C THR A 270 14.12 7.50 -27.93
N VAL A 271 12.89 7.19 -27.49
CA VAL A 271 12.47 5.81 -27.22
C VAL A 271 12.61 4.94 -28.46
N SER A 272 12.23 5.47 -29.63
CA SER A 272 12.33 4.73 -30.89
C SER A 272 13.79 4.45 -31.26
N GLU A 273 14.68 5.43 -31.14
CA GLU A 273 16.11 5.26 -31.39
C GLU A 273 16.70 4.15 -30.51
N VAL A 274 16.51 4.24 -29.19
CA VAL A 274 17.00 3.25 -28.23
C VAL A 274 16.37 1.87 -28.46
N ALA A 275 15.08 1.81 -28.78
CA ALA A 275 14.41 0.55 -29.06
C ALA A 275 14.98 -0.17 -30.30
N HIS A 276 15.36 0.57 -31.35
CA HIS A 276 16.00 -0.04 -32.52
C HIS A 276 17.36 -0.64 -32.17
N GLU A 277 18.16 0.05 -31.36
CA GLU A 277 19.44 -0.48 -30.85
C GLU A 277 19.21 -1.77 -30.08
N PHE A 278 18.27 -1.76 -29.13
CA PHE A 278 17.94 -2.90 -28.28
C PHE A 278 17.44 -4.11 -29.08
N VAL A 279 16.53 -3.90 -30.03
CA VAL A 279 16.02 -4.99 -30.89
C VAL A 279 17.14 -5.61 -31.73
N ASN A 280 18.06 -4.78 -32.26
CA ASN A 280 19.17 -5.28 -33.04
C ASN A 280 20.15 -6.14 -32.22
N GLU A 281 20.37 -5.81 -30.94
CA GLU A 281 21.18 -6.63 -30.03
C GLU A 281 20.58 -8.04 -29.87
N TYR A 282 19.29 -8.14 -29.56
CA TYR A 282 18.62 -9.44 -29.39
C TYR A 282 18.57 -10.28 -30.67
N LEU A 283 18.42 -9.64 -31.83
CA LEU A 283 18.45 -10.35 -33.12
C LEU A 283 19.84 -10.93 -33.45
N GLN A 284 20.92 -10.38 -32.87
CA GLN A 284 22.28 -10.86 -33.07
C GLN A 284 22.67 -11.96 -32.07
N GLU A 285 22.02 -12.04 -30.90
CA GLU A 285 22.23 -13.13 -29.94
C GLU A 285 21.65 -14.48 -30.39
N GLU A 286 20.64 -14.48 -31.26
CA GLU A 286 20.04 -15.68 -31.85
C GLU A 286 20.73 -16.19 -33.14
N ALA A 287 21.83 -15.56 -33.59
CA ALA A 287 22.55 -15.87 -34.84
C ALA A 287 23.92 -16.54 -34.61
#